data_AF-A0A843LS87-F1
#
_entry.id   AF-A0A843LS87-F1
#
_cell.length_a   1.000
_cell.length_b   1.000
_cell.length_c   1.000
_cell.angle_alpha   90.00
_cell.angle_beta   90.00
_cell.angle_gamma   90.00
#
_symmetry.space_group_name_H-M   'P 1'
#
loop_
_entity.id
_entity.type
_entity.pdbx_description
1 polymer ?
#
loop_
_entity_poly.entity_id
_entity_poly.type
_entity_poly.pdbx_seq_one_letter_code
_entity_poly.pdbx_strand_id
1 'polypeptide(L)'
;DPFTRLYVLALGCRYLEPELRDFLGGYSYVKLVKADTKSATLQVVGAGKYNDGYYLFDATPFGTRDNPRKDGIARFSVIYPEGRLRTFYNVTSTQSVFSEASQRHHSAAFSHSGNRA
;
A
#
# COMPACT_ATOMS: atom_id res chain seq x y z
N ASP A 1 -32.48 -10.79 3.14
CA ASP A 1 -32.30 -10.25 4.48
C ASP A 1 -30.98 -9.47 4.58
N PRO A 2 -31.00 -8.20 5.01
CA PRO A 2 -29.80 -7.36 5.10
C PRO A 2 -28.81 -7.81 6.20
N PHE A 3 -29.28 -8.46 7.28
CA PHE A 3 -28.42 -8.98 8.34
C PHE A 3 -27.67 -10.23 7.89
N THR A 4 -28.32 -11.13 7.17
CA THR A 4 -27.65 -12.26 6.51
C THR A 4 -26.56 -11.77 5.55
N ARG A 5 -26.84 -10.70 4.79
CA ARG A 5 -25.86 -10.11 3.87
C ARG A 5 -24.67 -9.53 4.63
N LEU A 6 -24.91 -8.82 5.74
CA LEU A 6 -23.86 -8.26 6.61
C LEU A 6 -23.03 -9.35 7.30
N TYR A 7 -23.67 -10.44 7.73
CA TYR A 7 -23.02 -11.57 8.41
C TYR A 7 -22.14 -12.37 7.44
N VAL A 8 -22.66 -12.68 6.24
CA VAL A 8 -21.89 -13.28 5.14
C VAL A 8 -20.76 -12.36 4.70
N LEU A 9 -20.96 -11.04 4.71
CA LEU A 9 -19.92 -10.05 4.42
C LEU A 9 -18.82 -10.05 5.48
N ALA A 10 -19.16 -9.94 6.75
CA ALA A 10 -18.17 -9.87 7.83
C ALA A 10 -17.34 -11.16 7.91
N LEU A 11 -17.98 -12.33 7.77
CA LEU A 11 -17.27 -13.61 7.75
C LEU A 11 -16.53 -13.85 6.44
N GLY A 12 -17.18 -13.60 5.30
CA GLY A 12 -16.59 -13.78 3.97
C GLY A 12 -15.37 -12.87 3.75
N CYS A 13 -15.45 -11.59 4.12
CA CYS A 13 -14.29 -10.69 4.07
C CYS A 13 -13.14 -11.14 4.96
N ARG A 14 -13.43 -11.80 6.09
CA ARG A 14 -12.38 -12.37 6.96
C ARG A 14 -11.71 -13.59 6.32
N TYR A 15 -12.44 -14.40 5.56
CA TYR A 15 -11.88 -15.50 4.75
C TYR A 15 -11.10 -15.01 3.51
N LEU A 16 -11.40 -13.81 3.01
CA LEU A 16 -10.68 -13.20 1.89
C LEU A 16 -9.35 -12.56 2.32
N GLU A 17 -9.12 -12.32 3.61
CA GLU A 17 -7.89 -11.66 4.08
C GLU A 17 -6.60 -12.37 3.64
N PRO A 18 -6.46 -13.71 3.73
CA PRO A 18 -5.30 -14.44 3.24
C PRO A 18 -5.12 -14.26 1.72
N GLU A 19 -6.19 -14.42 0.94
CA GLU A 19 -6.14 -14.24 -0.52
C GLU A 19 -5.78 -12.81 -0.92
N LEU A 20 -6.27 -11.81 -0.19
CA LEU A 20 -5.94 -10.40 -0.40
C LEU A 20 -4.50 -10.06 0.01
N ARG A 21 -3.93 -10.78 0.97
CA ARG A 21 -2.50 -10.66 1.32
C ARG A 21 -1.64 -11.32 0.25
N ASP A 22 -1.98 -12.53 -0.18
CA ASP A 22 -1.31 -13.23 -1.26
C ASP A 22 -1.39 -12.48 -2.59
N PHE A 23 -2.47 -11.70 -2.77
CA PHE A 23 -2.62 -10.79 -3.90
C PHE A 23 -1.49 -9.75 -4.01
N LEU A 24 -0.94 -9.33 -2.87
CA LEU A 24 0.24 -8.47 -2.76
C LEU A 24 1.46 -9.27 -2.25
N GLY A 25 1.53 -10.58 -2.56
CA GLY A 25 2.49 -11.52 -1.98
C GLY A 25 3.96 -11.21 -2.24
N GLY A 26 4.28 -10.31 -3.17
CA GLY A 26 5.65 -9.79 -3.31
C GLY A 26 6.05 -8.76 -2.23
N TYR A 27 5.16 -8.43 -1.29
CA TYR A 27 5.45 -7.55 -0.16
C TYR A 27 5.38 -8.30 1.18
N SER A 28 6.37 -8.09 2.04
CA SER A 28 6.51 -8.82 3.30
C SER A 28 5.48 -8.44 4.37
N TYR A 29 4.97 -7.21 4.34
CA TYR A 29 4.06 -6.70 5.38
C TYR A 29 2.83 -6.05 4.77
N VAL A 30 1.79 -6.86 4.54
CA VAL A 30 0.49 -6.43 4.01
C VAL A 30 -0.57 -6.55 5.09
N LYS A 31 -1.32 -5.47 5.31
CA LYS A 31 -2.44 -5.41 6.26
C LYS A 31 -3.72 -5.03 5.52
N LEU A 32 -4.78 -5.81 5.72
CA LEU A 32 -6.13 -5.43 5.30
C LEU A 32 -6.65 -4.32 6.22
N VAL A 33 -6.96 -3.15 5.65
CA VAL A 33 -7.52 -2.01 6.39
C VAL A 33 -9.03 -2.08 6.37
N LYS A 34 -9.60 -2.38 5.19
CA LYS A 34 -11.04 -2.48 4.97
C LYS A 34 -11.32 -3.35 3.76
N ALA A 35 -12.40 -4.12 3.81
CA ALA A 35 -12.97 -4.80 2.66
C ALA A 35 -14.49 -4.55 2.61
N ASP A 36 -15.02 -4.41 1.41
CA ASP A 36 -16.44 -4.36 1.11
C ASP A 36 -16.76 -5.24 -0.12
N THR A 37 -18.01 -5.25 -0.56
CA THR A 37 -18.47 -6.09 -1.69
C THR A 37 -17.83 -5.75 -3.04
N LYS A 38 -17.26 -4.55 -3.20
CA LYS A 38 -16.77 -4.01 -4.48
C LYS A 38 -15.32 -3.57 -4.42
N SER A 39 -14.75 -3.40 -3.23
CA SER A 39 -13.40 -2.89 -3.05
C SER A 39 -12.75 -3.42 -1.77
N ALA A 40 -11.42 -3.45 -1.79
CA ALA A 40 -10.61 -3.71 -0.62
C ALA A 40 -9.47 -2.70 -0.56
N THR A 41 -9.15 -2.24 0.65
CA THR A 41 -8.04 -1.35 0.94
C THR A 41 -6.99 -2.12 1.72
N LEU A 42 -5.83 -2.29 1.10
CA LEU A 42 -4.65 -2.93 1.68
C LEU A 42 -3.60 -1.86 1.97
N GLN A 43 -2.96 -1.96 3.13
CA GLN A 43 -1.80 -1.15 3.51
C GLN A 43 -0.56 -2.03 3.44
N VAL A 44 0.48 -1.56 2.75
CA VAL A 44 1.77 -2.23 2.72
C VAL A 44 2.78 -1.40 3.50
N VAL A 45 3.46 -2.03 4.46
CA VAL A 45 4.51 -1.40 5.27
C VAL A 45 5.87 -1.79 4.71
N GLY A 46 6.77 -0.80 4.56
CA GLY A 46 8.12 -1.05 4.03
C GLY A 46 8.14 -1.45 2.56
N ALA A 47 7.12 -1.07 1.78
CA ALA A 47 7.03 -1.42 0.36
C ALA A 47 8.10 -0.77 -0.53
N GLY A 48 8.76 0.28 -0.03
CA GLY A 48 9.74 1.04 -0.78
C GLY A 48 11.03 1.24 -0.01
N LYS A 49 12.11 1.48 -0.75
CA LYS A 49 13.43 1.83 -0.22
C LYS A 49 13.55 3.34 -0.18
N TYR A 50 13.99 3.88 0.96
CA TYR A 50 14.44 5.26 1.03
C TYR A 50 15.87 5.35 0.51
N ASN A 51 16.10 6.18 -0.49
CA ASN A 51 17.41 6.44 -1.05
C ASN A 51 17.54 7.93 -1.36
N ASP A 52 18.49 8.59 -0.68
CA ASP A 52 18.91 9.97 -0.92
C ASP A 52 17.76 10.99 -1.10
N GLY A 53 16.81 11.01 -0.16
CA GLY A 53 15.67 11.94 -0.24
C GLY A 53 14.52 11.47 -1.13
N TYR A 54 14.54 10.24 -1.63
CA TYR A 54 13.47 9.67 -2.45
C TYR A 54 13.00 8.31 -1.91
N TYR A 55 11.70 8.05 -2.05
CA TYR A 55 11.11 6.73 -1.89
C TYR A 55 11.01 6.04 -3.26
N LEU A 56 11.62 4.86 -3.33
CA LEU A 56 11.63 3.98 -4.49
C LEU A 56 10.76 2.77 -4.22
N PHE A 57 9.71 2.58 -5.01
CA PHE A 57 8.90 1.37 -5.00
C PHE A 57 9.03 0.71 -6.37
N ASP A 58 9.49 -0.53 -6.39
CA ASP A 58 9.54 -1.31 -7.62
C ASP A 58 8.16 -1.93 -7.90
N ALA A 59 7.81 -1.95 -9.18
CA ALA A 59 6.62 -2.64 -9.66
C ALA A 59 6.70 -4.14 -9.35
N THR A 60 5.63 -4.68 -8.78
CA THR A 60 5.49 -6.08 -8.40
C THR A 60 4.24 -6.65 -9.05
N PRO A 61 4.32 -7.76 -9.80
CA PRO A 61 3.15 -8.45 -10.32
C PRO A 61 2.14 -8.78 -9.22
N PHE A 62 0.85 -8.67 -9.53
CA PHE A 62 -0.18 -9.12 -8.59
C PHE A 62 -0.23 -10.64 -8.49
N GLY A 63 -0.58 -11.16 -7.32
CA GLY A 63 -0.55 -12.59 -7.02
C GLY A 63 0.78 -13.03 -6.41
N THR A 64 0.96 -14.35 -6.30
CA THR A 64 2.18 -14.92 -5.75
C THR A 64 3.29 -14.93 -6.80
N ARG A 65 4.55 -14.97 -6.35
CA ARG A 65 5.71 -15.02 -7.24
C ARG A 65 5.65 -16.20 -8.22
N ASP A 66 5.15 -17.34 -7.77
CA ASP A 66 5.07 -18.58 -8.55
C ASP A 66 3.79 -18.67 -9.39
N ASN A 67 2.77 -17.84 -9.09
CA ASN A 67 1.52 -17.80 -9.83
C ASN A 67 1.03 -16.35 -10.01
N PRO A 68 1.72 -15.55 -10.86
CA PRO A 68 1.33 -14.18 -11.13
C PRO A 68 -0.03 -14.13 -11.84
N ARG A 69 -0.85 -13.17 -11.46
CA ARG A 69 -2.20 -13.02 -11.97
C ARG A 69 -2.18 -12.42 -13.37
N LYS A 70 -2.85 -13.09 -14.32
CA LYS A 70 -2.97 -12.65 -15.72
C LYS A 70 -4.19 -11.76 -15.94
N ASP A 71 -5.24 -11.99 -15.16
CA ASP A 71 -6.46 -11.18 -15.15
C ASP A 71 -6.15 -9.92 -14.34
N GLY A 72 -5.72 -8.86 -15.04
CA GLY A 72 -5.33 -7.60 -14.41
C GLY A 72 -6.43 -6.99 -13.53
N ILE A 73 -6.04 -6.08 -12.64
CA ILE A 73 -6.98 -5.30 -11.84
C ILE A 73 -7.58 -4.20 -12.71
N ALA A 74 -8.90 -4.17 -12.78
CA ALA A 74 -9.64 -3.13 -13.50
C ALA A 74 -9.32 -1.71 -13.00
N ARG A 75 -9.12 -1.53 -11.68
CA ARG A 75 -8.79 -0.24 -11.07
C ARG A 75 -7.88 -0.40 -9.85
N PHE A 76 -6.71 0.22 -9.88
CA PHE A 76 -5.70 0.22 -8.82
C PHE A 76 -5.36 1.67 -8.42
N SER A 77 -5.49 2.02 -7.14
CA SER A 77 -5.23 3.37 -6.66
C SER A 77 -4.11 3.40 -5.64
N VAL A 78 -3.18 4.34 -5.78
CA VAL A 78 -2.05 4.58 -4.89
C VAL A 78 -2.21 5.94 -4.23
N ILE A 79 -2.09 5.97 -2.91
CA ILE A 79 -2.06 7.21 -2.11
C ILE A 79 -0.60 7.45 -1.71
N TYR A 80 -0.07 8.58 -2.15
CA TYR A 80 1.28 9.00 -1.86
C TYR A 80 1.36 9.69 -0.49
N PRO A 81 2.55 9.77 0.14
CA PRO A 81 2.72 10.41 1.45
C PRO A 81 2.18 11.85 1.53
N GLU A 82 2.27 12.61 0.44
CA GLU A 82 1.71 13.97 0.33
C GLU A 82 0.17 14.03 0.24
N GLY A 83 -0.50 12.87 0.27
CA GLY A 83 -1.95 12.75 0.12
C GLY A 83 -2.43 12.71 -1.34
N ARG A 84 -1.51 12.76 -2.31
CA ARG A 84 -1.86 12.68 -3.73
C ARG A 84 -2.39 11.27 -4.05
N LEU A 85 -3.55 11.21 -4.70
CA LEU A 85 -4.13 9.97 -5.21
C LEU A 85 -3.79 9.82 -6.69
N ARG A 86 -3.24 8.66 -7.10
CA ARG A 86 -3.17 8.25 -8.51
C ARG A 86 -3.94 6.96 -8.70
N THR A 87 -4.70 6.90 -9.79
CA THR A 87 -5.47 5.70 -10.16
C THR A 87 -5.01 5.20 -11.53
N PHE A 88 -4.80 3.90 -11.61
CA PHE A 88 -4.39 3.15 -12.78
C PHE A 88 -5.49 2.16 -13.14
N TYR A 89 -5.60 1.82 -14.41
CA TYR A 89 -6.64 0.95 -14.93
C TYR A 89 -6.03 -0.23 -15.68
N ASN A 90 -6.67 -1.40 -15.56
CA ASN A 90 -6.27 -2.64 -16.24
C ASN A 90 -4.78 -3.00 -16.02
N VAL A 91 -4.33 -2.97 -14.77
CA VAL A 91 -2.93 -3.22 -14.41
C VAL A 91 -2.70 -4.66 -13.94
N THR A 92 -1.61 -5.28 -14.39
CA THR A 92 -1.19 -6.63 -13.96
C THR A 92 -0.11 -6.61 -12.87
N SER A 93 0.41 -5.42 -12.55
CA SER A 93 1.38 -5.19 -11.48
C SER A 93 1.09 -3.90 -10.72
N THR A 94 1.60 -3.79 -9.49
CA THR A 94 1.78 -2.50 -8.83
C THR A 94 2.68 -1.64 -9.69
N GLN A 95 2.48 -0.32 -9.62
CA GLN A 95 3.26 0.61 -10.42
C GLN A 95 4.55 0.97 -9.71
N SER A 96 5.63 1.13 -10.46
CA SER A 96 6.85 1.71 -9.89
C SER A 96 6.55 3.14 -9.45
N VAL A 97 6.92 3.44 -8.22
CA VAL A 97 6.72 4.78 -7.64
C VAL A 97 8.08 5.37 -7.33
N PHE A 98 8.34 6.54 -7.91
CA PHE A 98 9.42 7.43 -7.53
C PHE A 98 8.77 8.68 -6.90
N SER A 99 9.03 8.92 -5.63
CA SER A 99 8.44 10.03 -4.89
C SER A 99 9.51 10.68 -4.03
N GLU A 100 9.63 12.00 -4.10
CA GLU A 100 10.49 12.75 -3.18
C GLU A 100 9.97 12.58 -1.74
N ALA A 101 10.86 12.23 -0.83
CA ALA A 101 10.54 12.17 0.57
C ALA A 101 10.33 13.59 1.08
N SER A 102 9.10 13.89 1.47
CA SER A 102 8.76 15.19 2.04
C SER A 102 9.61 15.43 3.30
N GLN A 103 10.43 16.49 3.31
CA GLN A 103 11.33 16.88 4.40
C GLN A 103 10.64 17.22 5.75
N ARG A 104 9.33 16.96 5.92
CA ARG A 104 8.53 17.44 7.05
C ARG A 104 8.75 16.70 8.37
N HIS A 105 9.82 15.92 8.53
CA HIS A 105 10.16 15.27 9.81
C HIS A 105 11.66 15.34 10.18
N HIS A 106 12.36 16.42 9.83
CA HIS A 106 13.66 16.73 10.44
C HIS A 106 13.80 18.23 10.78
N SER A 107 12.99 18.70 11.73
CA SER A 107 13.26 19.96 12.44
C SER A 107 12.81 19.87 13.89
N ALA A 108 13.45 18.98 14.64
CA ALA A 108 13.52 19.04 16.09
C ALA A 108 14.80 18.33 16.58
N ALA A 109 15.95 18.96 16.38
CA ALA A 109 17.17 18.62 17.12
C ALA A 109 18.00 19.89 17.32
N PHE A 110 17.71 20.55 18.44
CA PHE A 110 18.63 21.33 19.27
C PHE A 110 19.57 22.34 18.60
N SER A 111 19.11 23.59 18.56
CA SER A 111 20.00 24.73 18.76
C SER A 111 20.48 24.71 20.22
N HIS A 112 21.77 24.43 20.45
CA HIS A 112 22.46 24.98 21.62
C HIS A 112 23.65 25.81 21.15
N SER A 113 23.40 27.12 21.21
CA SER A 113 24.31 28.25 21.14
C SER A 113 25.67 27.94 21.77
N GLY A 114 26.71 27.90 20.94
CA GLY A 114 28.08 28.19 21.38
C GLY A 114 28.24 29.69 21.60
N ASN A 115 28.61 30.08 22.81
CA ASN A 115 29.24 31.34 23.24
C ASN A 115 29.39 31.24 24.77
N ARG A 116 30.48 31.59 25.45
CA ARG A 116 31.72 32.33 25.16
C ARG A 116 32.71 31.95 26.28
N ALA A 117 34.00 32.00 26.01
CA ALA A 117 35.00 32.36 27.00
C ALA A 117 35.25 33.87 26.91
#